data_AF-A0A950QB76-F1
#
_entry.id   AF-A0A950QB76-F1
#
_cell.length_a   1.000
_cell.length_b   1.000
_cell.length_c   1.000
_cell.angle_alpha   90.00
_cell.angle_beta   90.00
_cell.angle_gamma   90.00
#
_symmetry.space_group_name_H-M   'P 1'
#
loop_
_entity.id
_entity.type
_entity.pdbx_description
1 polymer ?
#
loop_
_entity_poly.entity_id
_entity_poly.type
_entity_poly.pdbx_seq_one_letter_code
_entity_poly.pdbx_strand_id
1 'polypeptide(L)'
;MSGRQGHKTMQERVLGAFKQVVGFLVQGIDFEAAGWRAFETEMRELIQPHMAVLVHRRAKLLDGSDGSRWSAELDAFLRDGLMPLLGDERDYAERNRAFVSLMLDVAIAEEQRRTYEQRTTELPFVRSFDASWAS
;
A
#
# COMPACT_ATOMS: atom_id res chain seq x y z
N MET A 1 -16.86 8.98 23.42
CA MET A 1 -15.78 9.17 22.41
C MET A 1 -14.86 7.95 22.44
N SER A 2 -15.12 6.90 21.64
CA SER A 2 -14.36 5.63 21.74
C SER A 2 -14.32 4.82 20.42
N GLY A 3 -14.25 5.50 19.26
CA GLY A 3 -14.32 4.86 17.94
C GLY A 3 -13.00 4.75 17.17
N ARG A 4 -12.04 5.66 17.38
CA ARG A 4 -10.80 5.72 16.58
C ARG A 4 -9.71 4.74 17.01
N GLN A 5 -9.68 4.32 18.28
CA GLN A 5 -8.63 3.46 18.83
C GLN A 5 -8.82 1.98 18.46
N GLY A 6 -10.07 1.55 18.26
CA GLY A 6 -10.41 0.18 17.85
C GLY A 6 -10.02 -0.15 16.40
N HIS A 7 -10.10 0.82 15.48
CA HIS A 7 -9.75 0.60 14.07
C HIS A 7 -8.24 0.43 13.86
N LYS A 8 -7.40 1.21 14.56
CA LYS A 8 -5.93 1.06 14.49
C LYS A 8 -5.47 -0.29 15.04
N THR A 9 -6.02 -0.72 16.18
CA THR A 9 -5.67 -2.01 16.80
C THR A 9 -6.16 -3.21 15.98
N MET A 10 -7.32 -3.11 15.31
CA MET A 10 -7.80 -4.13 14.38
C MET A 10 -6.88 -4.21 13.15
N GLN A 11 -6.49 -3.07 12.56
CA GLN A 11 -5.58 -3.03 11.41
C GLN A 11 -4.19 -3.56 11.74
N GLU A 12 -3.63 -3.20 12.89
CA GLU A 12 -2.32 -3.70 13.35
C GLU A 12 -2.34 -5.22 13.62
N ARG A 13 -3.44 -5.73 14.19
CA ARG A 13 -3.62 -7.18 14.40
C ARG A 13 -3.79 -7.93 13.08
N VAL A 14 -4.52 -7.36 12.12
CA VAL A 14 -4.64 -7.92 10.77
C VAL A 14 -3.29 -7.92 10.06
N LEU A 15 -2.50 -6.85 10.14
CA LEU A 15 -1.14 -6.79 9.58
C LEU A 15 -0.18 -7.78 10.25
N GLY A 16 -0.27 -7.95 11.57
CA GLY A 16 0.55 -8.91 12.33
C GLY A 16 0.22 -10.36 12.00
N ALA A 17 -1.08 -10.71 11.98
CA ALA A 17 -1.55 -12.03 11.56
C ALA A 17 -1.23 -12.28 10.07
N PHE A 18 -1.24 -11.23 9.25
CA PHE A 18 -0.92 -11.32 7.84
C PHE A 18 0.57 -11.61 7.60
N LYS A 19 1.49 -10.90 8.27
CA LYS A 19 2.94 -11.23 8.21
C LYS A 19 3.23 -12.67 8.64
N GLN A 20 2.47 -13.19 9.59
CA GLN A 20 2.56 -14.60 9.99
C GLN A 20 2.06 -15.54 8.89
N VAL A 21 0.89 -15.27 8.28
CA VAL A 21 0.34 -16.08 7.18
C VAL A 21 1.24 -16.04 5.94
N VAL A 22 1.81 -14.88 5.61
CA VAL A 22 2.84 -14.72 4.57
C VAL A 22 4.08 -15.53 4.91
N GLY A 23 4.57 -15.46 6.16
CA GLY A 23 5.67 -16.29 6.63
C GLY A 23 5.40 -17.79 6.50
N PHE A 24 4.17 -18.24 6.77
CA PHE A 24 3.76 -19.64 6.60
C PHE A 24 3.60 -20.06 5.13
N LEU A 25 3.13 -19.17 4.27
CA LEU A 25 3.01 -19.42 2.82
C LEU A 25 4.39 -19.47 2.14
N VAL A 26 5.33 -18.63 2.58
CA VAL A 26 6.72 -18.64 2.10
C VAL A 26 7.47 -19.88 2.58
N GLN A 27 7.16 -20.45 3.74
CA GLN A 27 7.75 -21.73 4.19
C GLN A 27 7.31 -22.94 3.36
N GLY A 28 6.22 -22.84 2.58
CA GLY A 28 5.76 -23.90 1.68
C GLY A 28 6.40 -23.86 0.28
N ILE A 29 7.21 -22.83 0.01
CA ILE A 29 7.93 -22.62 -1.26
C ILE A 29 9.41 -22.60 -0.90
N ASP A 30 10.28 -23.29 -1.63
CA ASP A 30 11.76 -23.26 -1.43
C ASP A 30 12.39 -21.88 -1.77
N PHE A 31 11.77 -20.79 -1.34
CA PHE A 31 12.26 -19.43 -1.51
C PHE A 31 12.92 -19.00 -0.21
N GLU A 32 14.26 -19.00 -0.19
CA GLU A 32 15.01 -18.52 0.97
C GLU A 32 14.55 -17.12 1.37
N ALA A 33 14.39 -16.88 2.67
CA ALA A 33 13.87 -15.61 3.20
C ALA A 33 14.68 -14.37 2.75
N ALA A 34 15.96 -14.55 2.37
CA ALA A 34 16.79 -13.52 1.79
C ALA A 34 16.37 -13.16 0.34
N GLY A 35 16.08 -14.17 -0.49
CA GLY A 35 15.57 -13.98 -1.85
C GLY A 35 14.23 -13.27 -1.87
N TRP A 36 13.34 -13.57 -0.90
CA TRP A 36 12.07 -12.87 -0.77
C TRP A 36 12.23 -11.38 -0.47
N ARG A 37 13.14 -11.00 0.42
CA ARG A 37 13.38 -9.59 0.76
C ARG A 37 13.99 -8.82 -0.41
N ALA A 38 14.87 -9.45 -1.17
CA ALA A 38 15.43 -8.86 -2.38
C ALA A 38 14.31 -8.60 -3.41
N PHE A 39 13.46 -9.60 -3.67
CA PHE A 39 12.30 -9.47 -4.54
C PHE A 39 11.31 -8.39 -4.06
N GLU A 40 10.98 -8.35 -2.78
CA GLU A 40 10.11 -7.28 -2.23
C GLU A 40 10.72 -5.89 -2.47
N THR A 41 12.04 -5.75 -2.28
CA THR A 41 12.74 -4.48 -2.47
C THR A 41 12.69 -4.05 -3.93
N GLU A 42 13.03 -4.94 -4.85
CA GLU A 42 12.98 -4.69 -6.29
C GLU A 42 11.57 -4.30 -6.75
N MET A 43 10.56 -5.04 -6.28
CA MET A 43 9.17 -4.72 -6.59
C MET A 43 8.76 -3.35 -6.04
N ARG A 44 9.22 -2.97 -4.85
CA ARG A 44 8.99 -1.63 -4.29
C ARG A 44 9.68 -0.54 -5.11
N GLU A 45 10.89 -0.78 -5.61
CA GLU A 45 11.61 0.16 -6.47
C GLU A 45 10.88 0.36 -7.81
N LEU A 46 10.42 -0.72 -8.43
CA LEU A 46 9.70 -0.69 -9.70
C LEU A 46 8.36 0.06 -9.61
N ILE A 47 7.61 -0.10 -8.51
CA ILE A 47 6.33 0.61 -8.34
C ILE A 47 6.50 2.05 -7.86
N GLN A 48 7.68 2.44 -7.37
CA GLN A 48 7.89 3.74 -6.73
C GLN A 48 7.46 4.94 -7.59
N PRO A 49 7.73 4.99 -8.91
CA PRO A 49 7.26 6.07 -9.78
C PRO A 49 5.72 6.17 -9.85
N HIS A 50 5.02 5.08 -9.59
CA HIS A 50 3.56 4.99 -9.66
C HIS A 50 2.87 5.14 -8.31
N MET A 51 3.64 5.18 -7.21
CA MET A 51 3.13 5.10 -5.85
C MET A 51 2.10 6.19 -5.54
N ALA A 52 2.35 7.44 -5.94
CA ALA A 52 1.43 8.55 -5.70
C ALA A 52 0.06 8.33 -6.38
N VAL A 53 0.05 7.80 -7.61
CA VAL A 53 -1.18 7.51 -8.37
C VAL A 53 -1.92 6.33 -7.74
N LEU A 54 -1.20 5.27 -7.38
CA LEU A 54 -1.76 4.07 -6.76
C LEU A 54 -2.39 4.39 -5.41
N VAL A 55 -1.70 5.16 -4.56
CA VAL A 55 -2.22 5.65 -3.28
C VAL A 55 -3.50 6.47 -3.48
N HIS A 56 -3.52 7.39 -4.44
CA HIS A 56 -4.69 8.20 -4.74
C HIS A 56 -5.88 7.35 -5.23
N ARG A 57 -5.64 6.42 -6.15
CA ARG A 57 -6.68 5.51 -6.67
C ARG A 57 -7.23 4.61 -5.57
N ARG A 58 -6.37 4.00 -4.76
CA ARG A 58 -6.74 3.16 -3.62
C ARG A 58 -7.62 3.93 -2.64
N ALA A 59 -7.21 5.14 -2.26
CA ALA A 59 -8.00 5.99 -1.37
C ALA A 59 -9.39 6.29 -1.96
N LYS A 60 -9.46 6.68 -3.24
CA LYS A 60 -10.72 7.02 -3.91
C LYS A 60 -11.69 5.83 -4.02
N LEU A 61 -11.18 4.64 -4.32
CA LEU A 61 -12.03 3.45 -4.55
C LEU A 61 -12.47 2.80 -3.23
N LEU A 62 -11.61 2.81 -2.20
CA LEU A 62 -11.96 2.25 -0.90
C LEU A 62 -12.83 3.17 -0.04
N ASP A 63 -12.80 4.48 -0.25
CA ASP A 63 -13.75 5.43 0.38
C ASP A 63 -15.20 5.20 -0.08
N GLY A 64 -15.37 4.56 -1.25
CA GLY A 64 -16.67 4.11 -1.79
C GLY A 64 -17.03 2.66 -1.48
N SER A 65 -16.26 1.96 -0.63
CA SER A 65 -16.41 0.51 -0.33
C SER A 65 -16.21 -0.45 -1.53
N ASP A 66 -15.60 0.02 -2.62
CA ASP A 66 -15.48 -0.74 -3.87
C ASP A 66 -14.17 -1.53 -3.94
N GLY A 67 -14.02 -2.46 -3.00
CA GLY A 67 -12.80 -3.28 -2.87
C GLY A 67 -12.55 -4.18 -4.09
N SER A 68 -13.60 -4.64 -4.78
CA SER A 68 -13.47 -5.47 -5.98
C SER A 68 -12.91 -4.69 -7.16
N ARG A 69 -13.31 -3.43 -7.34
CA ARG A 69 -12.71 -2.56 -8.38
C ARG A 69 -11.26 -2.23 -8.06
N TRP A 70 -10.91 -1.99 -6.80
CA TRP A 70 -9.50 -1.80 -6.45
C TRP A 70 -8.66 -3.02 -6.80
N SER A 71 -9.12 -4.23 -6.47
CA SER A 71 -8.44 -5.46 -6.86
C SER A 71 -8.26 -5.59 -8.37
N ALA A 72 -9.28 -5.21 -9.16
CA ALA A 72 -9.20 -5.24 -10.63
C ALA A 72 -8.21 -4.20 -11.19
N GLU A 73 -8.16 -3.00 -10.61
CA GLU A 73 -7.20 -1.96 -10.98
C GLU A 73 -5.76 -2.38 -10.65
N LEU A 74 -5.54 -2.99 -9.50
CA LEU A 74 -4.24 -3.52 -9.11
C LEU A 74 -3.81 -4.68 -10.01
N ASP A 75 -4.74 -5.54 -10.39
CA ASP A 75 -4.49 -6.63 -11.34
C ASP A 75 -4.14 -6.12 -12.75
N ALA A 76 -4.82 -5.05 -13.20
CA ALA A 76 -4.49 -4.38 -14.46
C ALA A 76 -3.10 -3.73 -14.40
N PHE A 77 -2.77 -3.05 -13.30
CA PHE A 77 -1.45 -2.49 -13.09
C PHE A 77 -0.35 -3.56 -13.09
N LEU A 78 -0.61 -4.71 -12.45
CA LEU A 78 0.30 -5.85 -12.49
C LEU A 78 0.52 -6.32 -13.92
N ARG A 79 -0.55 -6.63 -14.64
CA ARG A 79 -0.47 -7.21 -15.99
C ARG A 79 0.17 -6.27 -17.00
N ASP A 80 -0.26 -5.02 -17.01
CA ASP A 80 0.02 -4.08 -18.10
C ASP A 80 1.17 -3.13 -17.74
N GLY A 81 1.44 -2.92 -16.46
CA GLY A 81 2.50 -2.03 -15.96
C GLY A 81 3.72 -2.78 -15.45
N LEU A 82 3.54 -3.70 -14.50
CA LEU A 82 4.65 -4.29 -13.76
C LEU A 82 5.26 -5.53 -14.44
N MET A 83 4.44 -6.48 -14.88
CA MET A 83 4.89 -7.73 -15.50
C MET A 83 5.82 -7.53 -16.71
N PRO A 84 5.61 -6.54 -17.59
CA PRO A 84 6.54 -6.28 -18.70
C PRO A 84 7.93 -5.78 -18.25
N LEU A 85 8.06 -5.31 -17.02
CA LEU A 85 9.31 -4.78 -16.46
C LEU A 85 10.08 -5.84 -15.66
N LEU A 86 9.43 -6.93 -15.28
CA LEU A 86 10.05 -8.04 -14.58
C LEU A 86 10.82 -8.87 -15.61
N GLY A 87 12.14 -8.96 -15.43
CA GLY A 87 13.03 -9.73 -16.29
C GLY A 87 12.87 -11.22 -15.99
N ASP A 88 13.86 -11.79 -15.31
CA ASP A 88 13.90 -13.22 -14.99
C ASP A 88 12.87 -13.60 -13.90
N GLU A 89 12.37 -12.63 -13.15
CA GLU A 89 11.43 -12.77 -12.03
C GLU A 89 9.98 -12.89 -12.50
N ARG A 90 9.70 -12.66 -13.79
CA ARG A 90 8.35 -12.62 -14.34
C ARG A 90 7.58 -13.91 -14.11
N ASP A 91 8.18 -15.05 -14.45
CA ASP A 91 7.53 -16.36 -14.31
C ASP A 91 7.14 -16.66 -12.85
N TYR A 92 8.00 -16.25 -11.92
CA TYR A 92 7.73 -16.37 -10.49
C TYR A 92 6.56 -15.46 -10.09
N ALA A 93 6.58 -14.20 -10.54
CA ALA A 93 5.54 -13.23 -10.22
C ALA A 93 4.17 -13.62 -10.81
N GLU A 94 4.15 -14.23 -12.00
CA GLU A 94 2.92 -14.76 -12.61
C GLU A 94 2.37 -15.98 -11.84
N ARG A 95 3.23 -16.94 -11.46
CA ARG A 95 2.81 -18.11 -10.65
C ARG A 95 2.30 -17.72 -9.27
N ASN A 96 2.83 -16.63 -8.71
CA ASN A 96 2.51 -16.13 -7.37
C ASN A 96 1.68 -14.83 -7.43
N ARG A 97 0.93 -14.60 -8.50
CA ARG A 97 0.24 -13.32 -8.77
C ARG A 97 -0.62 -12.80 -7.63
N ALA A 98 -1.38 -13.67 -6.97
CA ALA A 98 -2.23 -13.28 -5.84
C ALA A 98 -1.40 -12.75 -4.67
N PHE A 99 -0.25 -13.37 -4.42
CA PHE A 99 0.67 -12.98 -3.36
C PHE A 99 1.39 -11.67 -3.69
N VAL A 100 1.87 -11.53 -4.92
CA VAL A 100 2.46 -10.27 -5.42
C VAL A 100 1.45 -9.12 -5.32
N SER A 101 0.22 -9.33 -5.79
CA SER A 101 -0.85 -8.33 -5.68
C SER A 101 -1.08 -7.88 -4.25
N LEU A 102 -1.12 -8.82 -3.32
CA LEU A 102 -1.33 -8.53 -1.91
C LEU A 102 -0.15 -7.80 -1.28
N MET A 103 1.09 -8.18 -1.60
CA MET A 103 2.30 -7.47 -1.18
C MET A 103 2.28 -6.01 -1.65
N LEU A 104 1.89 -5.77 -2.91
CA LEU A 104 1.77 -4.41 -3.46
C LEU A 104 0.66 -3.61 -2.77
N ASP A 105 -0.52 -4.20 -2.54
CA ASP A 105 -1.60 -3.51 -1.82
C ASP A 105 -1.14 -3.07 -0.43
N VAL A 106 -0.38 -3.91 0.28
CA VAL A 106 0.20 -3.57 1.58
C VAL A 106 1.18 -2.40 1.47
N ALA A 107 2.10 -2.43 0.50
CA ALA A 107 3.04 -1.34 0.29
C ALA A 107 2.33 0.00 0.00
N ILE A 108 1.29 -0.04 -0.84
CA ILE A 108 0.47 1.13 -1.18
C ILE A 108 -0.32 1.62 0.04
N ALA A 109 -0.88 0.71 0.84
CA ALA A 109 -1.59 1.05 2.06
C ALA A 109 -0.67 1.70 3.11
N GLU A 110 0.57 1.21 3.24
CA GLU A 110 1.58 1.79 4.11
C GLU A 110 1.93 3.23 3.69
N GLU A 111 2.12 3.46 2.40
CA GLU A 111 2.43 4.81 1.88
C GLU A 111 1.22 5.76 1.99
N GLN A 112 0.01 5.25 1.77
CA GLN A 112 -1.23 6.00 2.02
C GLN A 112 -1.32 6.46 3.48
N ARG A 113 -0.96 5.59 4.42
CA ARG A 113 -0.94 5.93 5.85
C ARG A 113 0.10 7.01 6.15
N ARG A 114 1.32 6.89 5.63
CA ARG A 114 2.39 7.90 5.80
C ARG A 114 1.97 9.27 5.26
N THR A 115 1.38 9.30 4.07
CA THR A 115 0.88 10.54 3.45
C THR A 115 -0.21 11.19 4.30
N TYR A 116 -1.11 10.39 4.89
CA TYR A 116 -2.15 10.89 5.79
C TYR A 116 -1.54 11.50 7.08
N GLU A 117 -0.59 10.80 7.69
CA GLU A 117 0.10 11.26 8.91
C GLU A 117 0.85 12.59 8.68
N GLN A 118 1.53 12.74 7.54
CA GLN A 118 2.18 14.00 7.15
C GLN A 118 1.18 15.16 6.99
N ARG A 119 0.08 14.94 6.25
CA ARG A 119 -0.97 15.96 6.06
C ARG A 119 -1.63 16.42 7.37
N THR A 120 -1.77 15.51 8.35
CA THR A 120 -2.32 15.89 9.66
C THR A 120 -1.37 16.72 10.50
N THR A 121 -0.06 16.68 10.20
CA THR A 121 0.98 17.44 10.90
C THR A 121 1.16 18.84 10.29
N GLU A 122 0.89 18.99 8.99
CA GLU A 122 1.07 20.23 8.23
C GLU A 122 -0.16 21.15 8.17
N LEU A 123 -1.14 21.02 9.06
CA LEU A 123 -2.23 22.01 9.10
C LEU A 123 -1.63 23.37 9.54
N PRO A 124 -1.55 24.38 8.65
CA PRO A 124 -1.06 25.68 9.07
C PRO A 124 -2.02 26.23 10.12
N PHE A 125 -1.47 26.58 11.28
CA PHE A 125 -2.18 27.33 12.29
C PHE A 125 -2.58 28.67 11.66
N VAL A 126 -3.79 28.76 11.12
CA VAL A 126 -4.34 30.00 10.57
C VAL A 126 -4.54 30.92 11.77
N ARG A 127 -3.55 31.80 12.03
CA ARG A 127 -3.77 32.96 12.89
C ARG A 127 -4.87 33.78 12.24
N SER A 128 -5.91 34.11 13.02
CA SER A 128 -6.95 35.05 12.61
C SER A 128 -6.30 36.30 12.03
N PHE A 129 -6.64 36.62 10.79
CA PHE A 129 -6.16 37.80 10.09
C PHE A 129 -6.52 39.04 10.92
N ASP A 130 -5.52 39.83 11.31
CA ASP A 130 -5.68 41.02 12.13
C ASP A 130 -6.34 42.12 11.28
N ALA A 131 -7.57 42.52 11.65
CA ALA A 131 -8.40 43.46 10.90
C ALA A 131 -8.11 44.93 11.26
N SER A 132 -6.87 45.23 11.64
CA SER A 132 -6.42 46.57 12.06
C SER A 132 -6.43 47.64 10.94
N TRP A 133 -6.78 47.25 9.71
CA TRP A 133 -6.89 48.14 8.56
C TRP A 133 -8.29 48.75 8.37
N ALA A 134 -9.26 48.38 9.21
CA ALA A 134 -10.64 48.86 9.12
C ALA A 134 -10.93 50.13 9.97
N SER A 135 -9.90 50.88 10.37
CA SER A 135 -10.03 52.15 11.11
C SER A 135 -9.61 53.35 10.28
#